data_AF-A0A705SGV7-F1
#
_entry.id   AF-A0A705SGV7-F1
#
_cell.length_a   1.000
_cell.length_b   1.000
_cell.length_c   1.000
_cell.angle_alpha   90.00
_cell.angle_beta   90.00
_cell.angle_gamma   90.00
#
_symmetry.space_group_name_H-M   'P 1'
#
loop_
_entity.id
_entity.type
_entity.pdbx_description
1 polymer ?
#
loop_
_entity_poly.entity_id
_entity_poly.type
_entity_poly.pdbx_seq_one_letter_code
_entity_poly.pdbx_strand_id
1 'polypeptide(L)'
;IWVLCSEIQPLKGRDFGITCSTATNWIANMIVGATFLTMLNNLGNANTFWVYAGLNVLFILLTLWLVPETKHVSLEHIERNLMKGRKLREIGAHD
;
A
#
# COMPACT_ATOMS: atom_id res chain seq x y z
N ILE A 1 0.55 4.46 -4.35
CA ILE A 1 0.32 4.79 -2.92
C ILE A 1 -0.54 6.05 -2.77
N TRP A 2 -0.12 7.19 -3.33
CA TRP A 2 -0.78 8.49 -3.12
C TRP A 2 -2.24 8.56 -3.57
N VAL A 3 -2.54 8.03 -4.76
CA VAL A 3 -3.90 7.97 -5.30
C VAL A 3 -4.80 7.12 -4.40
N LEU A 4 -4.41 5.87 -4.14
CA LEU A 4 -5.17 4.93 -3.32
C LEU A 4 -5.43 5.46 -1.89
N CYS A 5 -4.42 6.06 -1.24
CA CYS A 5 -4.59 6.67 0.08
C CYS A 5 -5.61 7.82 0.06
N SER A 6 -5.66 8.61 -1.02
CA SER A 6 -6.63 9.69 -1.16
C SER A 6 -8.05 9.19 -1.46
N GLU A 7 -8.17 8.01 -2.07
CA GLU A 7 -9.46 7.41 -2.47
C GLU A 7 -10.14 6.63 -1.34
N ILE A 8 -9.37 5.87 -0.57
CA ILE A 8 -9.91 4.98 0.48
C ILE A 8 -10.22 5.74 1.77
N GLN A 9 -9.54 6.86 2.03
CA GLN A 9 -9.64 7.51 3.32
C GLN A 9 -10.88 8.40 3.46
N PRO A 10 -11.66 8.21 4.55
CA PRO A 10 -12.87 8.98 4.80
C PRO A 10 -12.52 10.45 4.99
N LEU A 11 -13.43 11.35 4.61
CA LEU A 11 -13.20 12.79 4.69
C LEU A 11 -12.91 13.24 6.13
N LYS A 12 -13.61 12.64 7.09
CA LYS A 12 -13.36 12.83 8.52
C LYS A 12 -12.15 11.97 8.96
N GLY A 13 -10.96 12.55 8.87
CA GLY A 13 -9.70 11.89 9.30
C GLY A 13 -8.70 11.61 8.18
N ARG A 14 -8.97 12.08 6.95
CA ARG A 14 -8.06 11.97 5.81
C ARG A 14 -6.66 12.49 6.12
N ASP A 15 -6.53 13.64 6.77
CA ASP A 15 -5.22 14.22 7.07
C ASP A 15 -4.36 13.30 7.95
N PHE A 16 -4.97 12.66 8.94
CA PHE A 16 -4.29 11.68 9.80
C PHE A 16 -3.87 10.45 8.99
N GLY A 17 -4.78 9.91 8.19
CA GLY A 17 -4.49 8.74 7.37
C GLY A 17 -3.42 8.99 6.31
N ILE A 18 -3.37 10.17 5.70
CA ILE A 18 -2.33 10.57 4.75
C ILE A 18 -0.99 10.70 5.48
N THR A 19 -0.99 11.26 6.69
CA THR A 19 0.21 11.37 7.54
C THR A 19 0.77 9.99 7.87
N CYS A 20 -0.06 9.05 8.32
CA CYS A 20 0.37 7.67 8.60
C CYS A 20 0.92 6.97 7.34
N SER A 21 0.25 7.16 6.20
CA SER A 21 0.69 6.57 4.92
C SER A 21 2.06 7.12 4.49
N THR A 22 2.24 8.42 4.63
CA THR A 22 3.50 9.13 4.32
C THR A 22 4.62 8.67 5.25
N ALA A 23 4.37 8.64 6.56
CA ALA A 23 5.34 8.18 7.55
C ALA A 23 5.78 6.72 7.27
N THR A 24 4.83 5.84 6.98
CA THR A 24 5.11 4.44 6.64
C THR A 24 5.97 4.35 5.37
N ASN A 25 5.69 5.17 4.35
CA ASN A 25 6.49 5.21 3.13
C ASN A 25 7.93 5.66 3.40
N TRP A 26 8.13 6.69 4.22
CA TRP A 26 9.47 7.16 4.59
C TRP A 26 10.24 6.14 5.44
N ILE A 27 9.58 5.47 6.39
CA ILE A 27 10.19 4.40 7.18
C ILE A 27 10.62 3.24 6.28
N ALA A 28 9.76 2.81 5.37
CA ALA A 28 10.10 1.75 4.42
C ALA A 28 11.28 2.15 3.53
N ASN A 29 11.31 3.39 3.05
CA ASN A 29 12.43 3.92 2.27
C ASN A 29 13.73 3.93 3.10
N MET A 30 13.68 4.38 4.35
CA MET A 30 14.84 4.36 5.26
C MET A 30 15.37 2.95 5.47
N ILE A 31 14.50 1.96 5.70
CA ILE A 31 14.88 0.56 5.85
C ILE A 31 15.56 0.05 4.58
N VAL A 32 14.99 0.31 3.41
CA VAL A 32 15.58 -0.09 2.13
C VAL A 32 16.96 0.57 1.95
N GLY A 33 17.08 1.87 2.21
CA GLY A 33 18.36 2.59 2.11
C GLY A 33 19.44 2.03 3.05
N ALA A 34 19.09 1.70 4.29
CA ALA A 34 20.03 1.14 5.27
C ALA A 34 20.43 -0.32 4.95
N THR A 35 19.48 -1.11 4.45
CA THR A 35 19.70 -2.54 4.16
C THR A 35 20.37 -2.77 2.81
N PHE A 36 20.11 -1.92 1.82
CA PHE A 36 20.57 -2.11 0.44
C PHE A 36 22.10 -2.22 0.35
N LEU A 37 22.84 -1.26 0.93
CA LEU A 37 24.30 -1.26 0.87
C LEU A 37 24.90 -2.43 1.66
N THR A 38 24.29 -2.76 2.80
CA THR A 38 24.69 -3.91 3.64
C THR A 38 24.49 -5.24 2.92
N MET A 39 23.38 -5.41 2.21
CA MET A 39 23.13 -6.61 1.39
C MET A 39 24.08 -6.65 0.19
N LEU A 40 24.29 -5.52 -0.48
CA LEU A 40 25.15 -5.45 -1.67
C LEU A 40 26.60 -5.86 -1.34
N ASN A 41 27.12 -5.42 -0.20
CA ASN A 41 28.47 -5.75 0.25
C ASN A 41 28.62 -7.20 0.76
N ASN A 42 27.59 -7.79 1.37
CA ASN A 42 27.67 -9.14 1.95
C ASN A 42 27.25 -10.26 0.97
N LEU A 43 26.17 -10.05 0.22
CA LEU A 43 25.56 -11.05 -0.66
C LEU A 43 25.96 -10.88 -2.14
N GLY A 44 26.52 -9.72 -2.50
CA GLY A 44 26.82 -9.35 -3.88
C GLY A 44 25.58 -8.90 -4.67
N ASN A 45 25.83 -8.35 -5.86
CA ASN A 45 24.80 -7.70 -6.68
C ASN A 45 23.65 -8.65 -7.05
N ALA A 46 23.96 -9.81 -7.62
CA ALA A 46 22.94 -10.73 -8.16
C ALA A 46 21.96 -11.23 -7.09
N ASN A 47 22.47 -11.66 -5.93
CA ASN A 47 21.64 -12.16 -4.83
C ASN A 47 20.79 -11.06 -4.20
N THR A 48 21.33 -9.85 -4.08
CA THR A 48 20.59 -8.68 -3.58
C THR A 48 19.36 -8.40 -4.44
N PHE A 49 19.52 -8.37 -5.77
CA PHE A 49 18.40 -8.18 -6.69
C PHE A 49 17.36 -9.31 -6.62
N TRP A 50 17.78 -10.56 -6.47
CA TRP A 50 16.85 -11.69 -6.30
C TRP A 50 16.01 -11.58 -5.02
N VAL A 51 16.61 -11.15 -3.91
CA VAL A 51 15.87 -10.94 -2.65
C VAL A 51 14.83 -9.83 -2.81
N TYR A 52 15.21 -8.68 -3.40
CA TYR A 52 14.24 -7.60 -3.67
C TYR A 52 13.18 -8.00 -4.70
N ALA A 53 13.52 -8.84 -5.68
CA ALA A 53 12.54 -9.39 -6.63
C ALA A 53 11.51 -10.27 -5.92
N GLY A 54 11.95 -11.17 -5.04
CA GLY A 54 11.06 -12.00 -4.22
C GLY A 54 10.15 -11.15 -3.31
N LEU A 55 10.70 -10.11 -2.68
CA LEU A 55 9.94 -9.16 -1.87
C LEU A 55 8.88 -8.42 -2.70
N ASN A 56 9.22 -7.99 -3.94
CA ASN A 56 8.26 -7.36 -4.83
C ASN A 56 7.13 -8.29 -5.24
N VAL A 57 7.42 -9.56 -5.55
CA VAL A 57 6.39 -10.56 -5.85
C VAL A 57 5.44 -10.74 -4.66
N LEU A 58 5.97 -10.82 -3.44
CA LEU A 58 5.14 -10.87 -2.23
C LEU A 58 4.24 -9.63 -2.10
N PHE A 59 4.76 -8.43 -2.35
CA PHE A 59 3.96 -7.20 -2.30
C PHE A 59 2.89 -7.13 -3.39
N ILE A 60 3.16 -7.66 -4.59
CA ILE A 60 2.15 -7.79 -5.65
C ILE A 60 1.02 -8.70 -5.19
N LEU A 61 1.35 -9.88 -4.64
CA LEU A 61 0.34 -10.82 -4.14
C LEU A 61 -0.51 -10.22 -3.01
N LEU A 62 0.13 -9.54 -2.05
CA LEU A 62 -0.57 -8.84 -0.97
C LEU A 62 -1.46 -7.73 -1.50
N THR A 63 -0.99 -6.97 -2.49
CA THR A 63 -1.77 -5.92 -3.14
C THR A 63 -3.01 -6.49 -3.80
N LEU A 64 -2.87 -7.56 -4.59
CA LEU A 64 -4.00 -8.21 -5.25
C LEU A 64 -5.02 -8.80 -4.26
N TRP A 65 -4.58 -9.21 -3.07
CA TRP A 65 -5.48 -9.80 -2.07
C TRP A 65 -6.16 -8.78 -1.16
N LEU A 66 -5.46 -7.71 -0.78
CA LEU A 66 -5.90 -6.74 0.23
C LEU A 66 -6.44 -5.44 -0.38
N VAL A 67 -5.95 -5.02 -1.54
CA VAL A 67 -6.36 -3.75 -2.16
C VAL A 67 -7.61 -3.97 -2.99
N PRO A 68 -8.73 -3.31 -2.66
CA PRO A 68 -9.93 -3.35 -3.47
C PRO A 68 -9.75 -2.61 -4.80
N GLU A 69 -10.53 -2.98 -5.79
CA GLU A 69 -10.68 -2.18 -7.01
C GLU A 69 -11.52 -0.93 -6.69
N THR A 70 -10.93 0.25 -6.87
CA THR A 70 -11.59 1.56 -6.63
C THR A 70 -11.94 2.27 -7.94
N LYS A 71 -11.57 1.72 -9.09
CA LYS A 71 -11.76 2.36 -10.38
C LYS A 71 -13.24 2.50 -10.74
N HIS A 72 -13.61 3.68 -11.24
CA HIS A 72 -14.98 4.05 -11.65
C HIS A 72 -16.01 4.09 -10.51
N VAL A 73 -15.60 4.01 -9.25
CA VAL A 73 -16.47 4.15 -8.08
C VAL A 73 -16.33 5.57 -7.52
N SER A 74 -17.44 6.20 -7.13
CA SER A 74 -17.37 7.51 -6.48
C SER A 74 -16.78 7.40 -5.07
N LEU A 75 -16.01 8.40 -4.66
CA LEU A 75 -15.42 8.47 -3.31
C LEU A 75 -16.49 8.34 -2.21
N GLU A 76 -17.66 8.94 -2.42
CA GLU A 76 -18.81 8.88 -1.50
C GLU A 76 -19.37 7.46 -1.37
N HIS A 77 -19.30 6.64 -2.44
CA HIS A 77 -19.71 5.24 -2.40
C HIS A 77 -18.71 4.41 -1.58
N ILE A 78 -17.41 4.62 -1.77
CA ILE A 78 -16.34 3.96 -1.02
C ILE A 78 -16.46 4.30 0.48
N GLU A 79 -16.60 5.58 0.82
CA GLU A 79 -16.76 6.04 2.19
C GLU A 79 -18.01 5.44 2.85
N ARG A 80 -19.14 5.39 2.12
CA ARG A 80 -20.38 4.76 2.63
C ARG A 80 -20.20 3.27 2.89
N ASN A 81 -19.54 2.52 2.01
CA ASN A 81 -19.29 1.09 2.21
C ASN A 81 -18.32 0.82 3.36
N LEU A 82 -17.30 1.67 3.50
CA LEU A 82 -16.37 1.64 4.63
C LEU A 82 -17.11 1.88 5.95
N MET A 83 -17.96 2.91 6.02
CA MET A 83 -18.77 3.23 7.21
C MET A 83 -19.85 2.18 7.52
N LYS A 84 -20.32 1.44 6.51
CA LYS A 84 -21.22 0.27 6.68
C LYS A 84 -20.49 -0.97 7.21
N GLY A 85 -19.17 -0.94 7.37
CA GLY A 85 -18.38 -2.06 7.86
C GLY A 85 -18.22 -3.20 6.85
N ARG A 86 -18.35 -2.93 5.54
CA ARG A 86 -18.03 -3.93 4.52
C ARG A 86 -16.54 -4.26 4.56
N LYS A 87 -16.19 -5.49 4.16
CA LYS A 87 -14.79 -5.92 4.06
C LYS A 87 -14.05 -4.97 3.11
N LEU A 88 -12.82 -4.58 3.49
CA LEU A 88 -12.00 -3.65 2.69
C LEU A 88 -11.89 -4.05 1.22
N ARG A 89 -11.81 -5.35 0.93
CA ARG A 89 -11.74 -5.88 -0.45
C ARG A 89 -13.00 -5.64 -1.29
N GLU A 90 -14.14 -5.39 -0.66
CA GLU A 90 -15.45 -5.29 -1.31
C GLU A 90 -16.00 -3.85 -1.31
N ILE A 91 -15.23 -2.87 -0.83
CA ILE A 91 -15.74 -1.49 -0.70
C ILE A 91 -16.02 -0.79 -2.03
N GLY A 92 -15.39 -1.25 -3.12
CA GLY A 92 -15.63 -0.78 -4.49
C GLY A 92 -16.58 -1.66 -5.31
N ALA A 93 -17.14 -2.74 -4.73
CA ALA A 93 -18.10 -3.56 -5.45
C ALA A 93 -19.44 -2.80 -5.60
N HIS A 94 -19.95 -2.72 -6.83
CA HIS A 94 -21.32 -2.30 -7.09
C HIS A 94 -22.26 -3.44 -6.68
N ASP A 95 -23.27 -3.13 -5.84
CA ASP A 95 -24.42 -4.02 -5.59
C ASP A 95 -25.20 -4.26 -6.89
#